data_AF-A6FWX0-F1
#
_entry.id   AF-A6FWX0-F1
#
_cell.length_a   1.000
_cell.length_b   1.000
_cell.length_c   1.000
_cell.angle_alpha   90.00
_cell.angle_beta   90.00
_cell.angle_gamma   90.00
#
_symmetry.space_group_name_H-M   'P 1'
#
loop_
_entity.id
_entity.type
_entity.pdbx_description
1 polymer ?
#
loop_
_entity_poly.entity_id
_entity_poly.type
_entity_poly.pdbx_seq_one_letter_code
_entity_poly.pdbx_strand_id
1 'polypeptide(L)'
;MADSDAQPDRSLLAQLARYGSHHGHPLNRAIHLLVDPLTVGLSFAVLDLLPVRVLGLGVGTLAYLGLAVHVSRLHVLGGALTCAWIGAASWAFASLAASAGGLRVCLGVGLCFFALQQLVGHQLVERRAPSYLVTHAGLSRLESLWESAATGSLYWPMQVLFALGFEARLAAQLRAAEARLREA
;
A
#
# COMPACT_ATOMS: atom_id res chain seq x y z
N MET A 1 33.05 -25.48 -1.98
CA MET A 1 31.79 -24.80 -2.32
C MET A 1 31.93 -23.37 -1.87
N ALA A 2 32.23 -22.46 -2.80
CA ALA A 2 32.33 -21.05 -2.50
C ALA A 2 30.92 -20.46 -2.61
N ASP A 3 30.28 -20.17 -1.48
CA ASP A 3 29.17 -19.23 -1.45
C ASP A 3 29.75 -17.87 -1.82
N SER A 4 29.40 -17.38 -3.00
CA SER A 4 29.74 -16.01 -3.37
C SER A 4 28.86 -15.08 -2.53
N ASP A 5 29.49 -14.32 -1.64
CA ASP A 5 28.99 -13.07 -1.07
C ASP A 5 28.83 -12.00 -2.18
N ALA A 6 28.07 -12.33 -3.22
CA ALA A 6 27.61 -11.33 -4.17
C ALA A 6 26.66 -10.42 -3.41
N GLN A 7 27.14 -9.25 -3.01
CA GLN A 7 26.26 -8.19 -2.51
C GLN A 7 25.08 -8.08 -3.47
N PRO A 8 23.84 -8.21 -2.99
CA PRO A 8 22.68 -8.17 -3.87
C PRO A 8 22.71 -6.85 -4.63
N ASP A 9 22.71 -6.91 -5.97
CA ASP A 9 22.75 -5.74 -6.84
C ASP A 9 21.76 -4.70 -6.31
N ARG A 10 22.27 -3.58 -5.81
CA ARG A 10 21.46 -2.51 -5.20
C ARG A 10 20.94 -1.53 -6.24
N SER A 11 21.17 -1.78 -7.53
CA SER A 11 20.64 -0.94 -8.61
C SER A 11 19.12 -0.79 -8.49
N LEU A 12 18.62 0.40 -8.85
CA LEU A 12 17.19 0.70 -8.76
C LEU A 12 16.38 -0.29 -9.63
N LEU A 13 16.92 -0.66 -10.79
CA LEU A 13 16.36 -1.70 -11.66
C LEU A 13 16.29 -3.09 -11.00
N ALA A 14 17.33 -3.53 -10.28
CA ALA A 14 17.30 -4.81 -9.57
C ALA A 14 16.34 -4.79 -8.36
N GLN A 15 16.15 -3.62 -7.73
CA GLN A 15 15.12 -3.44 -6.70
C GLN A 15 13.71 -3.48 -7.32
N LEU A 16 13.51 -2.80 -8.45
CA LEU A 16 12.27 -2.81 -9.22
C LEU A 16 11.87 -4.19 -9.72
N ALA A 17 12.82 -4.96 -10.26
CA ALA A 17 12.57 -6.32 -10.73
C ALA A 17 12.24 -7.28 -9.58
N ARG A 18 12.87 -7.11 -8.40
CA ARG A 18 12.50 -7.87 -7.19
C ARG A 18 11.14 -7.46 -6.65
N TYR A 19 10.84 -6.17 -6.64
CA TYR A 19 9.54 -5.66 -6.22
C TYR A 19 8.43 -6.17 -7.16
N GLY A 20 8.67 -6.11 -8.47
CA GLY A 20 7.74 -6.58 -9.50
C GLY A 20 7.50 -8.08 -9.46
N SER A 21 8.56 -8.89 -9.35
CA SER A 21 8.41 -10.36 -9.23
C SER A 21 7.63 -10.75 -7.97
N HIS A 22 7.86 -10.05 -6.85
CA HIS A 22 7.13 -10.27 -5.60
C HIS A 22 5.64 -9.90 -5.71
N HIS A 23 5.33 -8.76 -6.30
CA HIS A 23 3.94 -8.33 -6.54
C HIS A 23 3.31 -9.00 -7.77
N GLY A 24 4.06 -9.82 -8.50
CA GLY A 24 3.58 -10.63 -9.62
C GLY A 24 2.87 -11.91 -9.19
N HIS A 25 3.02 -12.37 -7.95
CA HIS A 25 2.33 -13.58 -7.48
C HIS A 25 0.80 -13.38 -7.46
N PRO A 26 -0.04 -14.26 -8.07
CA PRO A 26 -1.49 -14.03 -8.21
C PRO A 26 -2.22 -13.78 -6.88
N LEU A 27 -1.87 -14.52 -5.83
CA LEU A 27 -2.44 -14.34 -4.50
C LEU A 27 -2.04 -12.98 -3.89
N ASN A 28 -0.80 -12.55 -4.12
CA ASN A 28 -0.31 -11.28 -3.62
C ASN A 28 -1.01 -10.12 -4.34
N ARG A 29 -1.16 -10.24 -5.68
CA ARG A 29 -1.97 -9.29 -6.47
C ARG A 29 -3.40 -9.19 -5.97
N ALA A 30 -4.05 -10.31 -5.69
CA ALA A 30 -5.43 -10.31 -5.20
C ALA A 30 -5.56 -9.56 -3.86
N ILE A 31 -4.60 -9.75 -2.95
CA ILE A 31 -4.57 -9.05 -1.66
C ILE A 31 -4.37 -7.55 -1.87
N HIS A 32 -3.38 -7.15 -2.67
CA HIS A 32 -3.13 -5.73 -2.93
C HIS A 32 -4.27 -5.04 -3.72
N LEU A 33 -5.04 -5.79 -4.50
CA LEU A 33 -6.19 -5.25 -5.25
C LEU A 33 -7.49 -5.21 -4.45
N LEU A 34 -7.66 -6.08 -3.44
CA LEU A 34 -8.95 -6.24 -2.74
C LEU A 34 -8.86 -5.89 -1.25
N VAL A 35 -7.80 -6.31 -0.56
CA VAL A 35 -7.64 -6.22 0.90
C VAL A 35 -6.99 -4.89 1.28
N ASP A 36 -5.88 -4.53 0.62
CA ASP A 36 -5.15 -3.30 0.93
C ASP A 36 -5.99 -2.02 0.73
N PRO A 37 -6.79 -1.86 -0.35
CA PRO A 37 -7.66 -0.69 -0.49
C PRO A 37 -8.66 -0.55 0.66
N LEU A 38 -9.15 -1.66 1.21
CA LEU A 38 -10.08 -1.66 2.35
C LEU A 38 -9.37 -1.20 3.63
N THR A 39 -8.14 -1.67 3.87
CA THR A 39 -7.31 -1.25 5.01
C THR A 39 -6.96 0.24 4.92
N VAL A 40 -6.59 0.72 3.73
CA VAL A 40 -6.30 2.14 3.49
C VAL A 40 -7.54 3.01 3.63
N GLY A 41 -8.65 2.59 3.02
CA GLY A 41 -9.94 3.29 3.11
C GLY A 41 -10.45 3.40 4.54
N LEU A 42 -10.28 2.34 5.36
CA LEU A 42 -10.61 2.39 6.78
C LEU A 42 -9.73 3.39 7.52
N SER A 43 -8.43 3.41 7.24
CA SER A 43 -7.50 4.31 7.91
C SER A 43 -7.86 5.78 7.66
N PHE A 44 -8.23 6.13 6.42
CA PHE A 44 -8.75 7.46 6.09
C PHE A 44 -10.12 7.73 6.74
N ALA A 45 -11.04 6.76 6.74
CA ALA A 45 -12.32 6.92 7.41
C ALA A 45 -12.16 7.18 8.92
N VAL A 46 -11.21 6.51 9.59
CA VAL A 46 -10.88 6.74 11.00
C VAL A 46 -10.26 8.14 11.19
N LEU A 47 -9.39 8.59 10.31
CA LEU A 47 -8.85 9.96 10.36
C LEU A 47 -9.95 11.02 10.18
N ASP A 48 -11.01 10.72 9.44
CA ASP A 48 -12.17 11.62 9.28
C ASP A 48 -13.09 11.68 10.51
N LEU A 49 -12.89 10.81 11.51
CA LEU A 49 -13.50 10.92 12.83
C LEU A 49 -12.84 11.99 13.70
N LEU A 50 -11.63 12.43 13.34
CA LEU A 50 -10.96 13.54 14.04
C LEU A 50 -11.78 14.82 13.85
N PRO A 51 -11.84 15.71 14.87
CA PRO A 51 -12.61 16.95 14.79
C PRO A 51 -11.99 18.00 13.85
N VAL A 52 -10.86 17.68 13.22
CA VAL A 52 -10.12 18.59 12.34
C VAL A 52 -10.76 18.59 10.95
N ARG A 53 -11.20 19.76 10.50
CA ARG A 53 -11.75 19.98 9.15
C ARG A 53 -10.98 21.08 8.43
N VAL A 54 -10.70 20.88 7.14
CA VAL A 54 -10.11 21.90 6.27
C VAL A 54 -11.03 22.04 5.06
N LEU A 55 -11.54 23.25 4.81
CA LEU A 55 -12.55 23.52 3.78
C LEU A 55 -13.81 22.63 3.91
N GLY A 56 -14.19 22.27 5.15
CA GLY A 56 -15.32 21.38 5.42
C GLY A 56 -15.04 19.88 5.20
N LEU A 57 -13.86 19.52 4.70
CA LEU A 57 -13.43 18.14 4.50
C LEU A 57 -12.64 17.63 5.71
N GLY A 58 -12.77 16.35 6.03
CA GLY A 58 -11.93 15.71 7.04
C GLY A 58 -10.51 15.44 6.54
N VAL A 59 -9.60 15.20 7.48
CA VAL A 59 -8.18 14.96 7.18
C VAL A 59 -7.97 13.70 6.33
N GLY A 60 -8.72 12.64 6.59
CA GLY A 60 -8.68 11.40 5.81
C GLY A 60 -9.17 11.60 4.38
N THR A 61 -10.26 12.37 4.20
CA THR A 61 -10.76 12.74 2.87
C THR A 61 -9.71 13.52 2.08
N LEU A 62 -9.01 14.46 2.71
CA LEU A 62 -7.94 15.23 2.05
C LEU A 62 -6.73 14.36 1.68
N ALA A 63 -6.33 13.45 2.58
CA ALA A 63 -5.26 12.50 2.32
C ALA A 63 -5.60 11.58 1.13
N TYR A 64 -6.85 11.11 1.07
CA TYR A 64 -7.37 10.35 -0.06
C TYR A 64 -7.30 11.13 -1.37
N LEU A 65 -7.78 12.38 -1.39
CA LEU A 65 -7.75 13.21 -2.60
C LEU A 65 -6.30 13.44 -3.08
N GLY A 66 -5.38 13.70 -2.16
CA GLY A 66 -3.95 13.81 -2.48
C GLY A 66 -3.40 12.53 -3.10
N LEU A 67 -3.75 11.37 -2.53
CA LEU A 67 -3.36 10.06 -3.05
C LEU A 67 -3.94 9.81 -4.44
N ALA A 68 -5.24 10.04 -4.63
CA ALA A 68 -5.93 9.89 -5.90
C ALA A 68 -5.30 10.73 -7.02
N VAL A 69 -4.97 11.99 -6.73
CA VAL A 69 -4.28 12.89 -7.67
C VAL A 69 -2.89 12.34 -8.00
N HIS A 70 -2.12 11.92 -6.99
CA HIS A 70 -0.79 11.36 -7.20
C HIS A 70 -0.82 10.14 -8.13
N VAL A 71 -1.75 9.20 -7.90
CA VAL A 71 -1.87 7.97 -8.69
C VAL A 71 -2.37 8.26 -10.10
N SER A 72 -3.31 9.19 -10.24
CA SER A 72 -3.81 9.62 -11.55
C SER A 72 -2.71 10.20 -12.43
N ARG A 73 -1.70 10.85 -11.84
CA ARG A 73 -0.51 11.33 -12.58
C ARG A 73 0.39 10.19 -13.07
N LEU A 74 0.37 9.04 -12.41
CA LEU A 74 1.14 7.85 -12.79
C LEU A 74 0.38 6.99 -13.81
N HIS A 75 -0.91 6.77 -13.59
CA HIS A 75 -1.76 5.98 -14.46
C HIS A 75 -3.24 6.34 -14.25
N VAL A 76 -3.91 6.84 -15.29
CA VAL A 76 -5.29 7.32 -15.20
C VAL A 76 -6.26 6.24 -14.72
N LEU A 77 -6.17 5.02 -15.25
CA LEU A 77 -7.03 3.92 -14.81
C LEU A 77 -6.72 3.48 -13.37
N GLY A 78 -5.44 3.54 -12.97
CA GLY A 78 -5.04 3.24 -11.60
C GLY A 78 -5.61 4.27 -10.64
N GLY A 79 -5.52 5.56 -11.00
CA GLY A 79 -6.11 6.65 -10.26
C GLY A 79 -7.63 6.53 -10.16
N ALA A 80 -8.33 6.22 -11.25
CA ALA A 80 -9.78 6.02 -11.26
C ALA A 80 -10.22 4.84 -10.38
N LEU A 81 -9.51 3.71 -10.44
CA LEU A 81 -9.76 2.56 -9.57
C LEU A 81 -9.48 2.89 -8.11
N THR A 82 -8.38 3.58 -7.82
CA THR A 82 -8.07 4.07 -6.48
C THR A 82 -9.15 5.00 -5.95
N CYS A 83 -9.65 5.90 -6.81
CA CYS A 83 -10.77 6.77 -6.47
C CYS A 83 -12.01 5.95 -6.12
N ALA A 84 -12.46 5.06 -7.02
CA ALA A 84 -13.66 4.26 -6.83
C ALA A 84 -13.58 3.40 -5.55
N TRP A 85 -12.45 2.74 -5.31
CA TRP A 85 -12.25 1.88 -4.15
C TRP A 85 -12.30 2.63 -2.83
N ILE A 86 -11.54 3.71 -2.69
CA ILE A 86 -11.52 4.46 -1.44
C ILE A 86 -12.84 5.19 -1.24
N GLY A 87 -13.47 5.72 -2.30
CA GLY A 87 -14.80 6.30 -2.22
C GLY A 87 -15.84 5.29 -1.70
N ALA A 88 -15.84 4.07 -2.24
CA ALA A 88 -16.72 2.99 -1.79
C ALA A 88 -16.41 2.55 -0.35
N ALA A 89 -15.13 2.39 0.00
CA ALA A 89 -14.71 2.03 1.36
C ALA A 89 -15.10 3.10 2.37
N SER A 90 -14.76 4.37 2.12
CA SER A 90 -15.11 5.50 2.99
C SER A 90 -16.63 5.66 3.14
N TRP A 91 -17.41 5.48 2.06
CA TRP A 91 -18.87 5.50 2.14
C TRP A 91 -19.43 4.35 2.99
N ALA A 92 -18.94 3.12 2.76
CA ALA A 92 -19.35 1.95 3.53
C ALA A 92 -19.00 2.11 5.02
N PHE A 93 -17.81 2.62 5.33
CA PHE A 93 -17.37 2.87 6.69
C PHE A 93 -18.13 4.01 7.37
N ALA A 94 -18.38 5.12 6.68
CA ALA A 94 -19.21 6.20 7.22
C ALA A 94 -20.63 5.72 7.53
N SER A 95 -21.21 4.91 6.63
CA SER A 95 -22.53 4.31 6.80
C SER A 95 -22.58 3.34 7.98
N LEU A 96 -21.54 2.52 8.16
CA LEU A 96 -21.46 1.56 9.25
C LEU A 96 -21.17 2.27 10.58
N ALA A 97 -20.25 3.23 10.62
CA ALA A 97 -19.86 3.98 11.82
C ALA A 97 -21.01 4.84 12.39
N ALA A 98 -21.99 5.21 11.56
CA ALA A 98 -23.20 5.91 11.98
C ALA A 98 -24.16 5.03 12.82
N SER A 99 -23.94 3.71 12.88
CA SER A 99 -24.73 2.78 13.68
C SER A 99 -24.15 2.55 15.08
N ALA A 100 -25.01 2.25 16.05
CA ALA A 100 -24.59 1.93 17.42
C ALA A 100 -23.66 0.70 17.43
N GLY A 101 -22.39 0.90 17.80
CA GLY A 101 -21.37 -0.15 17.79
C GLY A 101 -20.70 -0.39 16.44
N GLY A 102 -21.15 0.26 15.37
CA GLY A 102 -20.62 0.07 14.02
C GLY A 102 -19.15 0.45 13.86
N LEU A 103 -18.67 1.45 14.62
CA LEU A 103 -17.24 1.78 14.66
C LEU A 103 -16.39 0.58 15.14
N ARG A 104 -16.85 -0.17 16.15
CA ARG A 104 -16.12 -1.35 16.65
C ARG A 104 -16.08 -2.45 15.60
N VAL A 105 -17.18 -2.66 14.88
CA VAL A 105 -17.24 -3.61 13.77
C VAL A 105 -16.30 -3.19 12.65
N CYS A 106 -16.26 -1.91 12.27
CA CYS A 106 -15.34 -1.38 11.26
C CYS A 106 -13.89 -1.65 11.61
N LEU A 107 -13.50 -1.31 12.84
CA LEU A 107 -12.13 -1.51 13.33
C LEU A 107 -11.78 -3.00 13.40
N GLY A 108 -12.71 -3.86 13.85
CA GLY A 108 -12.50 -5.30 13.88
C GLY A 108 -12.29 -5.90 12.49
N VAL A 109 -13.16 -5.55 11.53
CA VAL A 109 -13.04 -5.99 10.12
C VAL A 109 -11.73 -5.49 9.51
N GLY A 110 -11.36 -4.24 9.76
CA GLY A 110 -10.08 -3.67 9.34
C GLY A 110 -8.86 -4.40 9.87
N LEU A 111 -8.85 -4.70 11.17
CA LEU A 111 -7.80 -5.47 11.81
C LEU A 111 -7.71 -6.89 11.23
N CYS A 112 -8.85 -7.53 10.93
CA CYS A 112 -8.87 -8.83 10.24
C CYS A 112 -8.23 -8.75 8.84
N PHE A 113 -8.57 -7.73 8.05
CA PHE A 113 -7.98 -7.53 6.72
C PHE A 113 -6.49 -7.21 6.77
N PHE A 114 -6.08 -6.35 7.70
CA PHE A 114 -4.66 -6.08 7.95
C PHE A 114 -3.92 -7.36 8.34
N ALA A 115 -4.43 -8.14 9.30
CA ALA A 115 -3.82 -9.40 9.69
C ALA A 115 -3.76 -10.40 8.53
N LEU A 116 -4.79 -10.48 7.69
CA LEU A 116 -4.83 -11.34 6.52
C LEU A 116 -3.76 -10.94 5.49
N GLN A 117 -3.66 -9.64 5.18
CA GLN A 117 -2.62 -9.09 4.31
C GLN A 117 -1.23 -9.47 4.83
N GLN A 118 -1.00 -9.26 6.13
CA GLN A 118 0.30 -9.51 6.75
C GLN A 118 0.65 -11.01 6.78
N LEU A 119 -0.32 -11.87 7.06
CA LEU A 119 -0.10 -13.33 7.10
C LEU A 119 0.13 -13.88 5.70
N VAL A 120 -0.70 -13.51 4.73
CA VAL A 120 -0.60 -14.09 3.39
C VAL A 120 0.57 -13.47 2.62
N GLY A 121 0.71 -12.14 2.62
CA GLY A 121 1.82 -11.45 1.96
C GLY A 121 3.17 -11.89 2.53
N HIS A 122 3.39 -11.75 3.83
CA HIS A 122 4.70 -12.07 4.41
C HIS A 122 4.90 -13.56 4.68
N GLN A 123 3.98 -14.27 5.34
CA GLN A 123 4.25 -15.67 5.69
C GLN A 123 4.07 -16.62 4.51
N LEU A 124 2.99 -16.49 3.74
CA LEU A 124 2.70 -17.44 2.66
C LEU A 124 3.45 -17.13 1.37
N VAL A 125 3.53 -15.85 0.97
CA VAL A 125 4.22 -15.45 -0.27
C VAL A 125 5.71 -15.21 -0.05
N GLU A 126 6.10 -14.43 0.97
CA GLU A 126 7.53 -14.12 1.20
C GLU A 126 8.28 -15.15 2.07
N ARG A 127 7.56 -16.05 2.75
CA ARG A 127 8.13 -16.97 3.77
C ARG A 127 8.89 -16.22 4.87
N ARG A 128 8.40 -15.04 5.23
CA ARG A 128 8.95 -14.14 6.26
C ARG A 128 7.93 -13.90 7.35
N ALA A 129 8.42 -13.48 8.52
CA ALA A 129 7.55 -13.01 9.57
C ALA A 129 6.78 -11.75 9.11
N PRO A 130 5.52 -11.56 9.57
CA PRO A 130 4.79 -10.31 9.39
C PRO A 130 5.63 -9.08 9.75
N SER A 131 5.49 -8.01 8.96
CA SER A 131 6.29 -6.79 9.11
C SER A 131 6.21 -6.18 10.52
N TYR A 132 5.05 -6.22 11.17
CA TYR A 132 4.86 -5.72 12.53
C TYR A 132 5.56 -6.57 13.63
N LEU A 133 6.03 -7.79 13.31
CA LEU A 133 6.86 -8.60 14.20
C LEU A 133 8.36 -8.37 13.96
N VAL A 134 8.72 -7.76 12.84
CA VAL A 134 10.09 -7.39 12.51
C VAL A 134 10.37 -6.02 13.11
N THR A 135 10.90 -6.01 14.34
CA THR A 135 11.35 -4.77 14.97
C THR A 135 12.59 -4.27 14.25
N HIS A 136 12.47 -3.20 13.46
CA HIS A 136 13.62 -2.43 13.00
C HIS A 136 14.33 -1.80 14.21
N ALA A 137 15.67 -1.81 14.21
CA ALA A 137 16.47 -1.44 15.37
C ALA A 137 16.07 -0.05 15.92
N GLY A 138 15.57 -0.02 17.15
CA GLY A 138 15.17 1.21 17.86
C GLY A 138 13.68 1.49 17.93
N LEU A 139 12.81 0.71 17.27
CA LEU A 139 11.35 0.87 17.35
C LEU A 139 10.70 -0.09 18.34
N SER A 140 9.74 0.40 19.10
CA SER A 140 8.79 -0.43 19.86
C SER A 140 7.86 -1.20 18.92
N ARG A 141 7.22 -2.26 19.42
CA ARG A 141 6.26 -3.05 18.62
C ARG A 141 5.09 -2.21 18.09
N LEU A 142 4.65 -1.21 18.84
CA LEU A 142 3.58 -0.31 18.41
C LEU A 142 4.05 0.60 17.28
N GLU A 143 5.28 1.07 17.34
CA GLU A 143 5.88 1.88 16.26
C GLU A 143 6.12 1.03 15.01
N SER A 144 6.59 -0.21 15.13
CA SER A 144 6.72 -1.13 13.99
C SER A 144 5.37 -1.48 13.36
N LEU A 145 4.32 -1.65 14.19
CA LEU A 145 2.96 -1.86 13.71
C LEU A 145 2.43 -0.63 12.96
N TRP A 146 2.63 0.56 13.53
CA TRP A 146 2.24 1.82 12.91
C TRP A 146 2.98 2.06 11.60
N GLU A 147 4.29 1.87 11.59
CA GLU A 147 5.13 1.99 10.41
C GLU A 147 4.67 1.03 9.32
N SER A 148 4.40 -0.23 9.66
CA SER A 148 3.90 -1.25 8.72
C SER A 148 2.54 -0.88 8.12
N ALA A 149 1.62 -0.37 8.94
CA ALA A 149 0.32 0.10 8.47
C ALA A 149 0.43 1.36 7.59
N ALA A 150 1.29 2.30 7.98
CA ALA A 150 1.52 3.55 7.26
C ALA A 150 2.23 3.33 5.92
N THR A 151 3.30 2.52 5.90
CA THR A 151 4.00 2.16 4.67
C THR A 151 3.10 1.36 3.74
N GLY A 152 2.37 0.36 4.24
CA GLY A 152 1.38 -0.36 3.43
C GLY A 152 0.39 0.60 2.77
N SER A 153 -0.08 1.62 3.50
CA SER A 153 -1.04 2.59 2.98
C SER A 153 -0.48 3.57 1.96
N LEU A 154 0.80 3.95 2.10
CA LEU A 154 1.48 4.87 1.18
C LEU A 154 1.97 4.17 -0.10
N TYR A 155 2.37 2.90 -0.01
CA TYR A 155 2.87 2.12 -1.14
C TYR A 155 1.78 1.37 -1.90
N TRP A 156 0.59 1.17 -1.31
CA TRP A 156 -0.52 0.48 -1.95
C TRP A 156 -0.82 0.94 -3.38
N PRO A 157 -0.85 2.23 -3.72
CA PRO A 157 -1.14 2.60 -5.09
C PRO A 157 -0.08 2.13 -6.08
N MET A 158 1.20 2.12 -5.68
CA MET A 158 2.24 1.51 -6.50
C MET A 158 1.95 0.02 -6.69
N GLN A 159 1.51 -0.68 -5.64
CA GLN A 159 1.12 -2.10 -5.74
C GLN A 159 -0.06 -2.32 -6.69
N VAL A 160 -1.06 -1.44 -6.71
CA VAL A 160 -2.16 -1.47 -7.70
C VAL A 160 -1.62 -1.30 -9.11
N LEU A 161 -0.73 -0.33 -9.32
CA LEU A 161 -0.11 -0.11 -10.63
C LEU A 161 0.68 -1.35 -11.09
N PHE A 162 1.46 -1.95 -10.20
CA PHE A 162 2.19 -3.19 -10.48
C PHE A 162 1.25 -4.36 -10.76
N ALA A 163 0.17 -4.50 -10.00
CA ALA A 163 -0.85 -5.54 -10.22
C ALA A 163 -1.53 -5.39 -11.58
N LEU A 164 -1.68 -4.16 -12.09
CA LEU A 164 -2.17 -3.84 -13.43
C LEU A 164 -1.10 -3.96 -14.53
N GLY A 165 0.12 -4.42 -14.22
CA GLY A 165 1.19 -4.65 -15.19
C GLY A 165 2.03 -3.40 -15.52
N PHE A 166 1.98 -2.35 -14.70
CA PHE A 166 2.75 -1.11 -14.90
C PHE A 166 4.28 -1.31 -14.78
N GLU A 167 4.73 -2.43 -14.22
CA GLU A 167 6.15 -2.78 -14.05
C GLU A 167 6.95 -2.62 -15.35
N ALA A 168 6.44 -3.16 -16.47
CA ALA A 168 7.15 -3.11 -17.75
C ALA A 168 7.35 -1.67 -18.25
N ARG A 169 6.35 -0.81 -18.04
CA ARG A 169 6.39 0.61 -18.42
C ARG A 169 7.34 1.39 -17.53
N LEU A 170 7.31 1.16 -16.22
CA LEU A 170 8.21 1.80 -15.26
C LEU A 170 9.67 1.38 -15.51
N ALA A 171 9.92 0.09 -15.76
CA ALA A 171 11.25 -0.41 -16.11
C ALA A 171 11.79 0.20 -17.41
N ALA A 172 10.93 0.42 -18.41
CA ALA A 172 11.32 1.10 -19.64
C ALA A 172 11.68 2.59 -19.41
N GLN A 173 10.90 3.30 -18.60
CA GLN A 173 11.17 4.69 -18.24
C GLN A 173 12.48 4.84 -17.44
N LEU A 174 12.74 3.92 -16.52
CA LEU A 174 13.99 3.90 -15.75
C LEU A 174 15.21 3.63 -16.61
N ARG A 175 15.15 2.63 -17.50
CA ARG A 175 16.26 2.38 -18.44
C ARG A 175 16.55 3.60 -19.32
N ALA A 176 15.50 4.29 -19.77
CA ALA A 176 15.66 5.52 -20.57
C ALA A 176 16.27 6.68 -19.76
N ALA A 177 15.90 6.83 -18.49
CA ALA A 177 16.47 7.85 -17.60
C ALA A 177 17.94 7.54 -17.27
N GLU A 178 18.28 6.29 -16.97
CA GLU A 178 19.65 5.85 -16.74
C GLU A 178 20.54 6.05 -17.97
N ALA A 179 20.03 5.78 -19.18
CA ALA A 179 20.76 6.03 -20.42
C ALA A 179 21.10 7.52 -20.57
N ARG A 180 20.13 8.42 -20.37
CA ARG A 180 20.34 9.87 -20.43
C ARG A 180 21.34 10.38 -19.39
N LEU A 181 21.33 9.81 -18.18
CA LEU A 181 22.28 10.17 -17.13
C LEU A 181 23.71 9.70 -17.42
N ARG A 182 23.89 8.66 -18.24
CA ARG A 182 25.21 8.19 -18.68
C ARG A 182 25.76 9.00 -19.86
N GLU A 183 24.88 9.65 -20.62
CA GLU A 183 25.22 10.51 -21.76
C GLU A 183 25.50 11.97 -21.37
N ALA A 184 25.11 12.38 -20.15
CA ALA A 184 25.32 13.72 -19.58
C ALA A 184 26.60 13.80 -18.74
#